data_AF-A0AAW9A829-F1
#
_entry.id   AF-A0AAW9A829-F1
#
_cell.length_a   1.000
_cell.length_b   1.000
_cell.length_c   1.000
_cell.angle_alpha   90.00
_cell.angle_beta   90.00
_cell.angle_gamma   90.00
#
_symmetry.space_group_name_H-M   'P 1'
#
loop_
_entity.id
_entity.type
_entity.pdbx_description
1 polymer ?
#
loop_
_entity_poly.entity_id
_entity_poly.type
_entity_poly.pdbx_seq_one_letter_code
_entity_poly.pdbx_strand_id
1 'polypeptide(L)'
;MKVKEFIKQYNERYPNKEFSNERLGRFPLGDRQRRATEEMIITHEEKLGFRFPPSFKEFLLEFSNGIILLGWEPIGGVGPNAPFAEICKVERIIPNIPSNVLILDTNEFVESNRLISLTMYDSRDISNDHWVFICEENAIDYRLGYVAQSALKIVEVVENFEKWLEIFWEGNKDKEDKMTVSTFQILVPDHWDRQRLVAPWE
;
A
#
# COMPACT_ATOMS: atom_id res chain seq x y z
N MET A 1 -9.78 -7.47 -8.80
CA MET A 1 -9.27 -8.86 -8.91
C MET A 1 -9.30 -9.47 -7.53
N LYS A 2 -9.78 -10.71 -7.38
CA LYS A 2 -9.81 -11.35 -6.05
C LYS A 2 -8.40 -11.64 -5.54
N VAL A 3 -8.16 -11.50 -4.24
CA VAL A 3 -6.83 -11.78 -3.65
C VAL A 3 -6.38 -13.21 -3.93
N LYS A 4 -7.26 -14.20 -3.75
CA LYS A 4 -7.00 -15.59 -4.17
C LYS A 4 -6.58 -15.75 -5.63
N GLU A 5 -7.22 -15.00 -6.53
CA GLU A 5 -6.88 -15.03 -7.95
C GLU A 5 -5.50 -14.42 -8.20
N PHE A 6 -5.20 -13.28 -7.57
CA PHE A 6 -3.88 -12.69 -7.59
C PHE A 6 -2.80 -13.66 -7.12
N ILE A 7 -2.99 -14.27 -5.94
CA ILE A 7 -2.02 -15.21 -5.35
C ILE A 7 -1.75 -16.36 -6.32
N LYS A 8 -2.80 -16.92 -6.93
CA LYS A 8 -2.68 -17.97 -7.93
C LYS A 8 -1.86 -17.50 -9.13
N GLN A 9 -2.25 -16.40 -9.78
CA GLN A 9 -1.57 -15.89 -10.97
C GLN A 9 -0.11 -15.49 -10.68
N TYR A 10 0.13 -14.87 -9.53
CA TYR A 10 1.47 -14.49 -9.08
C TYR A 10 2.36 -15.72 -8.90
N ASN A 11 1.87 -16.77 -8.23
CA ASN A 11 2.64 -17.99 -7.99
C ASN A 11 2.88 -18.79 -9.27
N GLU A 12 1.91 -18.83 -10.19
CA GLU A 12 2.07 -19.48 -11.50
C GLU A 12 3.13 -18.76 -12.35
N ARG A 13 3.17 -17.43 -12.29
CA ARG A 13 4.09 -16.63 -13.10
C ARG A 13 5.48 -16.46 -12.50
N TYR A 14 5.56 -16.37 -11.18
CA TYR A 14 6.80 -16.14 -10.45
C TYR A 14 7.11 -17.29 -9.48
N PRO A 15 7.11 -18.57 -9.93
CA PRO A 15 7.20 -19.74 -9.04
C PRO A 15 8.53 -19.78 -8.27
N ASN A 16 9.61 -19.27 -8.88
CA ASN A 16 10.97 -19.28 -8.33
C ASN A 16 11.69 -17.93 -8.50
N LYS A 17 11.01 -16.88 -8.94
CA LYS A 17 11.66 -15.60 -9.31
C LYS A 17 12.00 -14.79 -8.06
N GLU A 18 13.29 -14.54 -7.87
CA GLU A 18 13.85 -13.66 -6.85
C GLU A 18 13.78 -12.22 -7.38
N PHE A 19 12.97 -11.35 -6.75
CA PHE A 19 12.99 -9.93 -7.08
C PHE A 19 14.07 -9.26 -6.24
N SER A 20 15.33 -9.35 -6.68
CA SER A 20 16.41 -8.55 -6.11
C SER A 20 16.37 -7.17 -6.74
N ASN A 21 16.00 -6.14 -5.98
CA ASN A 21 16.25 -4.77 -6.39
C ASN A 21 17.75 -4.48 -6.19
N GLU A 22 18.58 -4.71 -7.21
CA GLU A 22 20.04 -4.55 -7.14
C GLU A 22 20.48 -3.13 -6.70
N ARG A 23 19.61 -2.12 -6.85
CA ARG A 23 19.85 -0.74 -6.38
C ARG A 23 19.60 -0.51 -4.89
N LEU A 24 18.78 -1.33 -4.23
CA LEU A 24 18.41 -1.16 -2.82
C LEU A 24 19.12 -2.13 -1.87
N GLY A 25 20.11 -2.88 -2.36
CA GLY A 25 20.74 -3.95 -1.60
C GLY A 25 19.86 -5.20 -1.57
N ARG A 26 20.50 -6.36 -1.38
CA ARG A 26 19.84 -7.67 -1.41
C ARG A 26 18.73 -7.73 -0.37
N PHE A 27 17.46 -7.74 -0.79
CA PHE A 27 16.36 -8.16 0.08
C PHE A 27 16.20 -9.67 -0.07
N PRO A 28 16.67 -10.49 0.89
CA PRO A 28 16.59 -11.93 0.78
C PRO A 28 15.12 -12.39 0.84
N LEU A 29 14.81 -13.29 -0.08
CA LEU A 29 13.61 -14.12 -0.32
C LEU A 29 12.72 -14.59 0.85
N GLY A 30 13.08 -14.35 2.12
CA GLY A 30 12.40 -14.91 3.29
C GLY A 30 10.96 -14.41 3.51
N ASP A 31 10.51 -13.38 2.80
CA ASP A 31 9.31 -12.62 3.19
C ASP A 31 8.00 -13.13 2.56
N ARG A 32 8.06 -13.94 1.48
CA ARG A 32 6.85 -14.65 0.97
C ARG A 32 6.34 -15.71 1.95
N GLN A 33 7.16 -16.14 2.91
CA GLN A 33 6.82 -17.24 3.83
C GLN A 33 6.44 -16.78 5.23
N ARG A 34 6.69 -15.52 5.59
CA ARG A 34 6.20 -14.95 6.85
C ARG A 34 4.78 -14.49 6.64
N ARG A 35 3.82 -15.40 6.77
CA ARG A 35 2.38 -15.07 6.81
C ARG A 35 2.01 -14.57 8.20
N ALA A 36 1.02 -13.70 8.28
CA ALA A 36 0.48 -13.30 9.56
C ALA A 36 -0.35 -14.46 10.14
N THR A 37 -0.47 -14.50 11.46
CA THR A 37 -1.52 -15.31 12.11
C THR A 37 -2.75 -14.45 12.34
N GLU A 38 -3.91 -15.08 12.54
CA GLU A 38 -5.13 -14.36 12.93
C GLU A 38 -4.92 -13.56 14.23
N GLU A 39 -4.20 -14.14 15.20
CA GLU A 39 -3.87 -13.47 16.47
C GLU A 39 -3.03 -12.19 16.26
N MET A 40 -2.04 -12.24 15.37
CA MET A 40 -1.23 -11.06 15.02
C MET A 40 -2.10 -9.98 14.40
N ILE A 41 -3.03 -10.36 13.52
CA ILE A 41 -3.96 -9.42 12.88
C ILE A 41 -4.88 -8.79 13.92
N ILE A 42 -5.55 -9.60 14.76
CA ILE A 42 -6.48 -9.12 15.79
C ILE A 42 -5.78 -8.17 16.76
N THR A 43 -4.62 -8.57 17.28
CA THR A 43 -3.82 -7.75 18.20
C THR A 43 -3.46 -6.40 17.56
N HIS A 44 -3.15 -6.40 16.26
CA HIS A 44 -2.78 -5.19 15.55
C HIS A 44 -3.99 -4.31 15.21
N GLU A 45 -5.14 -4.90 14.85
CA GLU A 45 -6.43 -4.20 14.70
C GLU A 45 -6.84 -3.50 16.02
N GLU A 46 -6.68 -4.18 17.16
CA GLU A 46 -6.94 -3.62 18.49
C GLU A 46 -6.03 -2.44 18.81
N LYS A 47 -4.73 -2.54 18.49
CA LYS A 47 -3.75 -1.45 18.68
C LYS A 47 -4.10 -0.22 17.82
N LEU A 48 -4.57 -0.41 16.60
CA LEU A 48 -4.90 0.69 15.69
C LEU A 48 -6.30 1.27 15.94
N GLY A 49 -7.20 0.49 16.53
CA GLY A 49 -8.60 0.84 16.75
C GLY A 49 -9.50 0.63 15.54
N PHE A 50 -9.01 -0.08 14.50
CA PHE A 50 -9.74 -0.34 13.26
C PHE A 50 -9.58 -1.79 12.82
N ARG A 51 -10.62 -2.36 12.22
CA ARG A 51 -10.55 -3.68 11.61
C ARG A 51 -10.03 -3.56 10.19
N PHE A 52 -9.15 -4.46 9.77
CA PHE A 52 -8.72 -4.52 8.38
C PHE A 52 -9.79 -5.10 7.47
N PRO A 53 -9.82 -4.67 6.18
CA PRO A 53 -10.68 -5.27 5.18
C PRO A 53 -10.47 -6.78 5.07
N PRO A 54 -11.52 -7.60 4.85
CA PRO A 54 -11.38 -9.05 4.69
C PRO A 54 -10.39 -9.46 3.60
N SER A 55 -10.37 -8.73 2.48
CA SER A 55 -9.43 -8.98 1.37
C SER A 55 -7.98 -8.76 1.78
N PHE A 56 -7.70 -7.70 2.54
CA PHE A 56 -6.36 -7.44 3.06
C PHE A 56 -5.92 -8.50 4.08
N LYS A 57 -6.84 -8.96 4.95
CA LYS A 57 -6.55 -10.09 5.85
C LYS A 57 -6.25 -11.38 5.09
N GLU A 58 -6.99 -11.68 4.03
CA GLU A 58 -6.70 -12.82 3.16
C GLU A 58 -5.29 -12.73 2.57
N PHE A 59 -4.87 -11.54 2.15
CA PHE A 59 -3.50 -11.31 1.67
C PHE A 59 -2.44 -11.55 2.75
N LEU A 60 -2.63 -11.03 3.97
CA LEU A 60 -1.70 -11.20 5.07
C LEU A 60 -1.58 -12.68 5.52
N LEU A 61 -2.70 -13.40 5.53
CA LEU A 61 -2.80 -14.80 5.96
C LEU A 61 -2.28 -15.79 4.91
N GLU A 62 -2.60 -15.56 3.64
CA GLU A 62 -2.34 -16.55 2.57
C GLU A 62 -1.07 -16.21 1.75
N PHE A 63 -0.70 -14.94 1.65
CA PHE A 63 0.40 -14.48 0.79
C PHE A 63 1.64 -14.01 1.57
N SER A 64 1.55 -12.90 2.32
CA SER A 64 2.72 -12.33 3.01
C SER A 64 2.34 -11.30 4.07
N ASN A 65 3.03 -11.31 5.21
CA ASN A 65 2.94 -10.33 6.29
C ASN A 65 3.83 -9.09 6.03
N GLY A 66 3.63 -8.47 4.86
CA GLY A 66 4.44 -7.36 4.39
C GLY A 66 5.49 -7.80 3.37
N ILE A 67 5.51 -7.12 2.23
CA ILE A 67 6.33 -7.47 1.06
C ILE A 67 6.65 -6.22 0.24
N ILE A 68 7.80 -6.20 -0.42
CA ILE A 68 8.01 -5.33 -1.59
C ILE A 68 7.49 -6.05 -2.83
N LEU A 69 6.27 -5.73 -3.26
CA LEU A 69 5.60 -6.41 -4.35
C LEU A 69 6.29 -6.11 -5.69
N LEU A 70 6.73 -7.15 -6.39
CA LEU A 70 7.54 -7.08 -7.63
C LEU A 70 8.75 -6.13 -7.53
N GLY A 71 9.34 -5.99 -6.33
CA GLY A 71 10.49 -5.11 -6.09
C GLY A 71 10.17 -3.60 -6.07
N TRP A 72 8.88 -3.22 -6.03
CA TRP A 72 8.45 -1.83 -6.17
C TRP A 72 7.49 -1.31 -5.09
N GLU A 73 6.39 -2.00 -4.75
CA GLU A 73 5.41 -1.48 -3.77
C GLU A 73 5.68 -2.04 -2.36
N PRO A 74 6.10 -1.23 -1.38
CA PRO A 74 6.43 -1.69 -0.03
C PRO A 74 5.16 -1.80 0.83
N ILE A 75 4.44 -2.92 0.70
CA ILE A 75 3.25 -3.21 1.52
C ILE A 75 3.70 -3.54 2.94
N GLY A 76 3.16 -2.82 3.93
CA GLY A 76 3.44 -3.05 5.34
C GLY A 76 2.84 -4.37 5.86
N GLY A 77 3.39 -4.86 6.96
CA GLY A 77 2.88 -6.05 7.67
C GLY A 77 2.28 -5.72 9.04
N VAL A 78 1.87 -6.75 9.76
CA VAL A 78 1.37 -6.67 11.13
C VAL A 78 2.38 -7.24 12.13
N GLY A 79 2.46 -6.62 13.31
CA GLY A 79 3.34 -7.02 14.40
C GLY A 79 4.79 -6.52 14.27
N PRO A 80 5.57 -6.65 15.36
CA PRO A 80 6.88 -6.00 15.52
C PRO A 80 7.99 -6.52 14.60
N ASN A 81 7.79 -7.69 13.98
CA ASN A 81 8.77 -8.34 13.12
C ASN A 81 8.33 -8.36 11.64
N ALA A 82 7.40 -7.48 11.26
CA ALA A 82 6.99 -7.28 9.88
C ALA A 82 8.22 -6.90 9.01
N PRO A 83 8.52 -7.63 7.92
CA PRO A 83 9.78 -7.46 7.18
C PRO A 83 9.99 -6.08 6.57
N PHE A 84 8.91 -5.38 6.20
CA PHE A 84 8.94 -4.09 5.50
C PHE A 84 8.27 -2.96 6.30
N ALA A 85 8.35 -3.09 7.63
CA ALA A 85 7.71 -2.25 8.63
C ALA A 85 6.23 -2.58 8.92
N GLU A 86 5.84 -2.17 10.11
CA GLU A 86 4.54 -2.40 10.70
C GLU A 86 3.56 -1.32 10.20
N ILE A 87 2.40 -1.75 9.70
CA ILE A 87 1.28 -0.88 9.37
C ILE A 87 0.94 0.01 10.56
N CYS A 88 0.76 1.30 10.32
CA CYS A 88 0.54 2.27 11.38
C CYS A 88 -0.40 3.38 10.93
N LYS A 89 -0.77 4.26 11.86
CA LYS A 89 -1.51 5.47 11.51
C LYS A 89 -0.62 6.42 10.72
N VAL A 90 -1.22 7.16 9.79
CA VAL A 90 -0.52 8.08 8.89
C VAL A 90 0.36 9.09 9.64
N GLU A 91 -0.02 9.51 10.85
CA GLU A 91 0.75 10.49 11.64
C GLU A 91 2.13 9.97 12.06
N ARG A 92 2.34 8.64 12.06
CA ARG A 92 3.67 8.05 12.31
C ARG A 92 4.60 8.19 11.10
N ILE A 93 4.05 8.25 9.89
CA ILE A 93 4.79 8.38 8.62
C ILE A 93 4.93 9.86 8.22
N ILE A 94 3.88 10.67 8.45
CA ILE A 94 3.84 12.11 8.16
C ILE A 94 3.44 12.84 9.46
N PRO A 95 4.40 13.19 10.33
CA PRO A 95 4.11 13.79 11.65
C PRO A 95 3.40 15.13 11.61
N ASN A 96 3.52 15.87 10.51
CA ASN A 96 2.91 17.19 10.30
C ASN A 96 1.62 17.13 9.46
N ILE A 97 1.03 15.96 9.27
CA ILE A 97 -0.23 15.84 8.54
C ILE A 97 -1.35 16.59 9.28
N PRO A 98 -2.21 17.36 8.58
CA PRO A 98 -3.33 18.03 9.20
C PRO A 98 -4.30 17.04 9.84
N SER A 99 -4.99 17.45 10.91
CA SER A 99 -6.00 16.62 11.57
C SER A 99 -7.17 16.26 10.65
N ASN A 100 -7.46 17.09 9.65
CA ASN A 100 -8.42 16.83 8.58
C ASN A 100 -7.70 16.92 7.24
N VAL A 101 -7.65 15.80 6.54
CA VAL A 101 -6.96 15.63 5.26
C VAL A 101 -7.98 15.75 4.13
N LEU A 102 -7.70 16.62 3.16
CA LEU A 102 -8.54 16.78 1.97
C LEU A 102 -8.33 15.58 1.03
N ILE A 103 -9.43 15.06 0.47
CA ILE A 103 -9.42 14.16 -0.68
C ILE A 103 -9.72 15.01 -1.91
N LEU A 104 -8.74 15.09 -2.81
CA LEU A 104 -8.77 16.07 -3.90
C LEU A 104 -9.91 15.85 -4.90
N ASP A 105 -10.17 14.59 -5.27
CA ASP A 105 -11.16 14.23 -6.29
C ASP A 105 -12.61 14.54 -5.84
N THR A 106 -12.93 14.23 -4.58
CA THR A 106 -14.27 14.40 -4.00
C THR A 106 -14.47 15.72 -3.27
N ASN A 107 -13.38 16.44 -2.99
CA ASN A 107 -13.34 17.62 -2.13
C ASN A 107 -13.91 17.37 -0.71
N GLU A 108 -13.83 16.11 -0.24
CA GLU A 108 -14.24 15.70 1.10
C GLU A 108 -13.05 15.77 2.08
N PHE A 109 -13.34 15.87 3.38
CA PHE A 109 -12.32 15.82 4.43
C PHE A 109 -12.43 14.52 5.23
N VAL A 110 -11.29 13.94 5.57
CA VAL A 110 -11.18 12.77 6.45
C VAL A 110 -10.24 13.06 7.62
N GLU A 111 -10.60 12.61 8.81
CA GLU A 111 -9.74 12.73 9.99
C GLU A 111 -8.47 11.89 9.80
N SER A 112 -7.28 12.46 10.08
CA SER A 112 -6.00 11.77 9.91
C SER A 112 -5.90 10.49 10.73
N ASN A 113 -6.52 10.46 11.91
CA ASN A 113 -6.48 9.32 12.83
C ASN A 113 -7.22 8.08 12.30
N ARG A 114 -7.97 8.23 11.19
CA ARG A 114 -8.68 7.18 10.42
C ARG A 114 -7.91 6.74 9.18
N LEU A 115 -6.70 7.25 8.96
CA LEU A 115 -5.85 6.86 7.86
C LEU A 115 -4.79 5.87 8.35
N ILE A 116 -4.87 4.64 7.85
CA ILE A 116 -3.96 3.56 8.22
C ILE A 116 -3.12 3.18 7.01
N SER A 117 -1.79 3.19 7.13
CA SER A 117 -0.88 2.90 6.03
C SER A 117 -1.11 1.51 5.42
N LEU A 118 -1.24 1.43 4.10
CA LEU A 118 -1.07 0.20 3.34
C LEU A 118 0.40 0.03 2.94
N THR A 119 0.99 1.10 2.37
CA THR A 119 2.42 1.15 2.01
C THR A 119 3.20 2.08 2.94
N MET A 120 4.50 1.83 3.11
CA MET A 120 5.29 2.51 4.15
C MET A 120 6.06 3.74 3.66
N TYR A 121 6.35 3.83 2.37
CA TYR A 121 7.02 4.95 1.68
C TYR A 121 6.63 4.92 0.21
N ASP A 122 7.15 5.87 -0.58
CA ASP A 122 7.07 5.73 -2.02
C ASP A 122 7.92 4.55 -2.50
N SER A 123 7.61 4.04 -3.68
CA SER A 123 8.31 2.90 -4.28
C SER A 123 9.83 3.07 -4.50
N ARG A 124 10.37 4.27 -4.24
CA ARG A 124 11.78 4.61 -4.42
C ARG A 124 12.46 5.03 -3.11
N ASP A 125 11.74 5.04 -2.00
CA ASP A 125 12.18 5.54 -0.69
C ASP A 125 12.75 6.98 -0.76
N ILE A 126 12.23 7.80 -1.67
CA ILE A 126 12.66 9.20 -1.85
C ILE A 126 11.66 10.20 -1.24
N SER A 127 10.45 9.74 -0.96
CA SER A 127 9.40 10.50 -0.29
C SER A 127 8.56 9.58 0.59
N ASN A 128 7.84 10.19 1.53
CA ASN A 128 6.85 9.47 2.34
C ASN A 128 5.47 9.47 1.66
N ASP A 129 5.39 9.58 0.33
CA ASP A 129 4.13 9.44 -0.40
C ASP A 129 3.69 7.98 -0.39
N HIS A 130 2.47 7.68 0.08
CA HIS A 130 2.08 6.29 0.31
C HIS A 130 0.56 6.07 0.21
N TRP A 131 0.16 4.82 0.07
CA TRP A 131 -1.24 4.42 0.11
C TRP A 131 -1.70 4.20 1.56
N VAL A 132 -2.90 4.67 1.88
CA VAL A 132 -3.57 4.48 3.17
C VAL A 132 -4.96 3.91 2.97
N PHE A 133 -5.40 3.04 3.87
CA PHE A 133 -6.81 2.75 4.09
C PHE A 133 -7.51 3.98 4.68
N ILE A 134 -8.63 4.36 4.07
CA ILE A 134 -9.54 5.37 4.57
C ILE A 134 -10.59 4.63 5.42
N CYS A 135 -10.36 4.55 6.73
CA CYS A 135 -11.19 3.75 7.63
C CYS A 135 -12.54 4.40 7.92
N GLU A 136 -13.49 4.13 7.03
CA GLU A 136 -14.88 4.60 7.12
C GLU A 136 -15.65 3.87 8.24
N GLU A 137 -16.54 4.59 8.92
CA GLU A 137 -17.34 4.00 10.00
C GLU A 137 -18.34 3.02 9.39
N ASN A 138 -18.48 1.85 10.01
CA ASN A 138 -19.38 0.77 9.57
C ASN A 138 -19.07 0.18 8.18
N ALA A 139 -17.97 0.58 7.53
CA ALA A 139 -17.55 -0.01 6.27
C ALA A 139 -16.81 -1.34 6.51
N ILE A 140 -17.14 -2.35 5.70
CA ILE A 140 -16.50 -3.68 5.72
C ILE A 140 -15.21 -3.66 4.88
N ASP A 141 -15.22 -2.87 3.82
CA ASP A 141 -14.09 -2.66 2.93
C ASP A 141 -13.79 -1.16 2.89
N TYR A 142 -12.52 -0.81 2.69
CA TYR A 142 -12.06 0.58 2.79
C TYR A 142 -11.51 1.04 1.46
N ARG A 143 -11.88 2.27 1.07
CA ARG A 143 -11.19 2.99 0.02
C ARG A 143 -9.71 3.13 0.36
N LEU A 144 -8.87 3.12 -0.67
CA LEU A 144 -7.45 3.41 -0.53
C LEU A 144 -7.16 4.79 -1.10
N GLY A 145 -6.55 5.66 -0.31
CA GLY A 145 -6.10 6.98 -0.73
C GLY A 145 -4.58 7.03 -0.90
N TYR A 146 -4.09 7.72 -1.92
CA TYR A 146 -2.67 8.05 -2.05
C TYR A 146 -2.39 9.39 -1.39
N VAL A 147 -1.67 9.38 -0.27
CA VAL A 147 -1.28 10.58 0.48
C VAL A 147 0.00 11.14 -0.12
N ALA A 148 -0.07 12.38 -0.59
CA ALA A 148 1.10 13.14 -1.04
C ALA A 148 1.69 13.93 0.13
N GLN A 149 2.91 13.60 0.56
CA GLN A 149 3.61 14.18 1.69
C GLN A 149 3.79 15.70 1.55
N SER A 150 4.19 16.15 0.36
CA SER A 150 4.44 17.58 0.14
C SER A 150 3.17 18.43 0.08
N ALA A 151 2.06 17.83 -0.40
CA ALA A 151 0.78 18.51 -0.51
C ALA A 151 -0.13 18.31 0.72
N LEU A 152 0.22 17.37 1.62
CA LEU A 152 -0.51 17.00 2.83
C LEU A 152 -2.00 16.67 2.59
N LYS A 153 -2.29 16.00 1.47
CA LYS A 153 -3.64 15.64 1.04
C LYS A 153 -3.66 14.28 0.34
N ILE A 154 -4.84 13.71 0.19
CA ILE A 154 -5.08 12.51 -0.63
C ILE A 154 -5.34 12.97 -2.06
N VAL A 155 -4.51 12.52 -3.00
CA VAL A 155 -4.54 12.99 -4.40
C VAL A 155 -5.18 12.01 -5.37
N GLU A 156 -5.26 10.73 -4.99
CA GLU A 156 -5.90 9.67 -5.75
C GLU A 156 -6.61 8.73 -4.80
N VAL A 157 -7.74 8.16 -5.25
CA VAL A 157 -8.53 7.20 -4.48
C VAL A 157 -8.89 6.01 -5.35
N VAL A 158 -8.80 4.82 -4.78
CA VAL A 158 -9.31 3.58 -5.39
C VAL A 158 -10.31 2.91 -4.45
N GLU A 159 -11.26 2.19 -5.04
CA GLU A 159 -12.45 1.67 -4.33
C GLU A 159 -12.11 0.78 -3.13
N ASN A 160 -11.10 -0.09 -3.28
CA ASN A 160 -10.68 -1.03 -2.24
C ASN A 160 -9.31 -1.67 -2.55
N PHE A 161 -8.85 -2.52 -1.63
CA PHE A 161 -7.60 -3.26 -1.77
C PHE A 161 -7.55 -4.19 -2.99
N GLU A 162 -8.65 -4.88 -3.32
CA GLU A 162 -8.70 -5.78 -4.48
C GLU A 162 -8.59 -5.02 -5.81
N LYS A 163 -9.15 -3.80 -5.87
CA LYS A 163 -9.02 -2.94 -7.04
C LYS A 163 -7.63 -2.35 -7.15
N TRP A 164 -7.03 -1.92 -6.04
CA TRP A 164 -5.63 -1.50 -6.00
C TRP A 164 -4.70 -2.61 -6.50
N LEU A 165 -4.91 -3.84 -6.03
CA LEU A 165 -4.11 -5.01 -6.42
C LEU A 165 -4.30 -5.37 -7.89
N GLU A 166 -5.51 -5.23 -8.43
CA GLU A 166 -5.81 -5.35 -9.87
C GLU A 166 -5.04 -4.35 -10.71
N ILE A 167 -5.10 -3.06 -10.36
CA ILE A 167 -4.39 -2.01 -11.09
C ILE A 167 -2.89 -2.30 -11.07
N PHE A 168 -2.34 -2.60 -9.90
CA PHE A 168 -0.94 -2.94 -9.75
C PHE A 168 -0.54 -4.14 -10.62
N TRP A 169 -1.31 -5.23 -10.54
CA TRP A 169 -1.00 -6.48 -11.22
C TRP A 169 -1.13 -6.34 -12.73
N GLU A 170 -2.24 -5.83 -13.25
CA GLU A 170 -2.44 -5.65 -14.69
C GLU A 170 -1.42 -4.68 -15.29
N GLY A 171 -1.01 -3.66 -14.55
CA GLY A 171 0.01 -2.71 -14.99
C GLY A 171 1.44 -3.26 -15.00
N ASN A 172 1.73 -4.38 -14.33
CA ASN A 172 3.10 -4.87 -14.12
C ASN A 172 3.35 -6.36 -14.43
N LYS A 173 2.32 -7.21 -14.49
CA LYS A 173 2.46 -8.68 -14.61
C LYS A 173 3.31 -9.13 -15.81
N ASP A 174 3.30 -8.37 -16.90
CA ASP A 174 4.03 -8.68 -18.14
C ASP A 174 5.38 -7.93 -18.28
N LYS A 175 5.83 -7.23 -17.22
CA LYS A 175 7.04 -6.38 -17.26
C LYS A 175 8.31 -7.10 -16.77
N GLU A 176 8.44 -8.38 -17.07
CA GLU A 176 9.52 -9.23 -16.51
C GLU A 176 10.95 -8.70 -16.67
N ASP A 177 11.24 -7.94 -17.73
CA ASP A 177 12.54 -7.29 -18.01
C ASP A 177 12.44 -5.75 -18.11
N LYS A 178 11.31 -5.17 -17.69
CA LYS A 178 11.05 -3.72 -17.73
C LYS A 178 10.91 -3.19 -16.32
N MET A 179 11.07 -1.87 -16.17
CA MET A 179 10.92 -1.24 -14.88
C MET A 179 9.46 -1.35 -14.41
N THR A 180 9.21 -2.11 -13.34
CA THR A 180 7.97 -2.06 -12.55
C THR A 180 7.69 -0.61 -12.17
N VAL A 181 6.43 -0.22 -12.16
CA VAL A 181 5.97 1.12 -11.79
C VAL A 181 4.94 1.02 -10.67
N SER A 182 4.80 2.11 -9.91
CA SER A 182 3.87 2.13 -8.77
C SER A 182 2.43 2.21 -9.25
N THR A 183 1.49 1.80 -8.40
CA THR A 183 0.05 1.91 -8.67
C THR A 183 -0.33 3.36 -8.98
N PHE A 184 0.26 4.34 -8.29
CA PHE A 184 0.06 5.76 -8.57
C PHE A 184 0.56 6.15 -9.98
N GLN A 185 1.71 5.63 -10.43
CA GLN A 185 2.20 5.87 -11.79
C GLN A 185 1.35 5.19 -12.87
N ILE A 186 0.67 4.10 -12.55
CA ILE A 186 -0.27 3.43 -13.46
C ILE A 186 -1.55 4.27 -13.59
N LEU A 187 -2.05 4.82 -12.48
CA LEU A 187 -3.26 5.64 -12.44
C LEU A 187 -3.06 7.02 -13.07
N VAL A 188 -1.88 7.62 -12.86
CA VAL A 188 -1.52 8.93 -13.40
C VAL A 188 -0.26 8.78 -14.25
N PRO A 189 -0.36 8.36 -15.53
CA PRO A 189 0.81 8.04 -16.36
C PRO A 189 1.65 9.26 -16.77
N ASP A 190 1.03 10.43 -16.87
CA ASP A 190 1.74 11.66 -17.23
C ASP A 190 2.63 12.16 -16.08
N HIS A 191 3.87 12.54 -16.40
CA HIS A 191 4.82 12.99 -15.39
C HIS A 191 4.43 14.33 -14.78
N TRP A 192 3.95 15.27 -15.58
CA TRP A 192 3.63 16.62 -15.14
C TRP A 192 2.37 16.66 -14.31
N ASP A 193 1.37 15.83 -14.64
CA ASP A 193 0.18 15.68 -13.82
C ASP A 193 0.52 15.09 -12.45
N ARG A 194 1.38 14.05 -12.38
CA ARG A 194 1.87 13.55 -11.09
C ARG A 194 2.58 14.63 -10.27
N GLN A 195 3.47 15.40 -10.90
CA GLN A 195 4.19 16.49 -10.22
C GLN A 195 3.20 17.55 -9.70
N ARG A 196 2.18 17.91 -10.48
CA ARG A 196 1.15 18.87 -10.07
C ARG A 196 0.33 18.37 -8.88
N LEU A 197 0.01 17.08 -8.85
CA LEU A 197 -0.78 16.48 -7.77
C LEU A 197 -0.02 16.47 -6.44
N VAL A 198 1.27 16.09 -6.48
CA VAL A 198 2.08 15.91 -5.27
C VAL A 198 2.77 17.20 -4.79
N ALA A 199 2.85 18.24 -5.64
CA ALA A 199 3.43 19.52 -5.27
C ALA A 199 2.65 20.21 -4.13
N PRO A 200 3.33 20.97 -3.25
CA PRO A 200 2.66 21.87 -2.32
C PRO A 200 1.69 22.79 -3.07
N TRP A 201 0.53 23.07 -2.48
CA TRP A 201 -0.34 24.11 -3.01
C TRP A 201 0.26 25.49 -2.72
N GLU A 202 0.35 26.33 -3.76
CA GLU A 202 0.66 27.77 -3.65
C GLU A 202 -0.56 28.57 -3.19
#